data_AF-A0A7J2KTB3-F1
#
_entry.id   AF-A0A7J2KTB3-F1
#
_cell.length_a   1.000
_cell.length_b   1.000
_cell.length_c   1.000
_cell.angle_alpha   90.00
_cell.angle_beta   90.00
_cell.angle_gamma   90.00
#
_symmetry.space_group_name_H-M   'P 1'
#
loop_
_entity.id
_entity.type
_entity.pdbx_description
1 polymer ?
#
loop_
_entity_poly.entity_id
_entity_poly.type
_entity_poly.pdbx_seq_one_letter_code
_entity_poly.pdbx_strand_id
1 'polypeptide(L)' 'EQFPGLVYRMSKPKVVLLLFGSGKMVCTGAKSVNDAEMATENVKKTLQELGLI' A
#
# COMPACT_ATOMS: atom_id res chain seq x y z
N GLU A 1 8.46 -18.80 6.34
CA GLU A 1 8.19 -17.38 5.98
C GLU A 1 8.14 -16.53 7.24
N GLN A 2 8.74 -15.34 7.25
CA GLN A 2 8.77 -14.46 8.44
C GLN A 2 7.57 -13.49 8.52
N PHE A 3 6.84 -13.25 7.42
CA PHE A 3 5.66 -12.38 7.41
C PHE A 3 4.71 -12.77 6.25
N PRO A 4 3.38 -12.88 6.48
CA PRO A 4 2.42 -13.40 5.49
C PRO A 4 1.92 -12.35 4.47
N GLY A 5 2.56 -11.18 4.38
CA GLY A 5 2.13 -10.08 3.51
C GLY A 5 3.27 -9.43 2.73
N LEU A 6 2.94 -8.66 1.71
CA LEU A 6 3.88 -7.85 0.94
C LEU A 6 4.10 -6.51 1.65
N VAL A 7 5.37 -6.17 1.88
CA VAL A 7 5.77 -4.87 2.44
C VAL A 7 6.13 -3.92 1.30
N TYR A 8 5.28 -2.92 1.04
CA TYR A 8 5.52 -1.90 0.02
C TYR A 8 5.93 -0.57 0.67
N ARG A 9 7.09 -0.02 0.29
CA ARG A 9 7.62 1.24 0.83
C ARG A 9 7.47 2.34 -0.20
N MET A 10 6.70 3.37 0.13
CA MET A 10 6.45 4.52 -0.75
C MET A 10 7.22 5.73 -0.25
N SER A 11 7.86 6.47 -1.16
CA SER A 11 8.62 7.68 -0.82
C SER A 11 7.72 8.92 -0.75
N LYS A 12 6.66 8.98 -1.56
CA LYS A 12 5.74 10.13 -1.64
C LYS A 12 4.27 9.68 -1.77
N PRO A 13 3.44 9.82 -0.73
CA PRO A 13 3.82 10.19 0.65
C PRO A 13 4.76 9.14 1.28
N LYS A 14 5.55 9.55 2.29
CA LYS A 14 6.51 8.67 2.95
C LYS A 14 5.78 7.69 3.88
N VAL A 15 5.41 6.53 3.37
CA VAL A 15 4.62 5.53 4.08
C VAL A 15 5.10 4.09 3.82
N VAL A 16 4.65 3.16 4.66
CA VAL A 16 4.79 1.72 4.44
C VAL A 16 3.39 1.11 4.37
N LEU A 17 3.15 0.31 3.34
CA LEU A 17 1.92 -0.44 3.17
C LEU A 17 2.19 -1.94 3.37
N LEU A 18 1.29 -2.60 4.10
CA LEU A 18 1.26 -4.06 4.26
C LEU A 18 0.06 -4.58 3.48
N LEU A 19 0.32 -5.40 2.47
CA LEU A 19 -0.71 -5.99 1.60
C LEU A 19 -0.83 -7.48 1.93
N PHE A 20 -2.06 -7.95 2.16
CA PHE A 20 -2.32 -9.36 2.47
C PHE A 20 -3.07 -10.02 1.32
N GLY A 21 -2.88 -11.32 1.11
CA GLY A 21 -3.56 -12.08 0.04
C GLY A 21 -5.10 -12.06 0.12
N SER A 22 -5.66 -11.65 1.27
CA SER A 22 -7.10 -11.40 1.44
C SER A 22 -7.60 -10.10 0.82
N GLY A 23 -6.72 -9.25 0.27
CA GLY A 23 -7.04 -7.91 -0.19
C GLY A 23 -7.04 -6.84 0.91
N LYS A 24 -6.90 -7.22 2.19
CA LYS A 24 -6.70 -6.26 3.28
C LYS A 24 -5.38 -5.52 3.10
N MET A 25 -5.41 -4.23 3.42
CA MET A 25 -4.24 -3.37 3.39
C MET A 25 -4.12 -2.56 4.68
N VAL A 26 -2.90 -2.40 5.18
CA VAL A 26 -2.58 -1.50 6.29
C VAL A 26 -1.60 -0.44 5.79
N CYS A 27 -1.92 0.84 6.00
CA CYS A 27 -1.03 1.96 5.68
C CYS A 27 -0.50 2.58 6.99
N THR A 28 0.81 2.72 7.12
CA THR A 28 1.45 3.36 8.29
C THR A 28 2.48 4.41 7.87
N GLY A 29 2.64 5.45 8.70
CA GLY A 29 3.55 6.58 8.47
C GLY A 29 2.92 7.79 7.77
N ALA A 30 1.65 7.71 7.37
CA ALA A 30 0.89 8.84 6.85
C ALA A 30 0.71 9.91 7.95
N LYS A 31 0.79 11.20 7.58
CA LYS A 31 0.61 12.32 8.53
C LYS A 31 -0.78 12.96 8.45
N SER A 32 -1.56 12.57 7.45
CA SER A 32 -2.91 13.03 7.21
C SER A 32 -3.74 11.91 6.57
N VAL A 33 -5.06 12.02 6.65
CA VAL A 33 -5.97 11.10 5.94
C VAL A 33 -5.73 11.16 4.43
N ASN A 34 -5.54 12.36 3.88
CA ASN A 34 -5.23 12.57 2.47
C ASN A 34 -3.94 11.84 2.03
N ASP A 35 -2.89 11.79 2.87
CA ASP A 35 -1.69 10.99 2.56
C ASP A 35 -2.01 9.49 2.49
N ALA A 36 -2.83 8.98 3.40
CA ALA A 36 -3.22 7.57 3.39
C ALA A 36 -4.08 7.23 2.16
N GLU A 37 -4.96 8.13 1.75
CA GLU A 37 -5.77 8.00 0.53
C GLU A 37 -4.90 8.02 -0.73
N MET A 38 -3.97 8.98 -0.84
CA MET A 38 -3.02 9.04 -1.97
C MET A 38 -2.14 7.78 -2.05
N ALA A 39 -1.65 7.28 -0.92
CA ALA A 39 -0.88 6.04 -0.88
C ALA A 39 -1.70 4.83 -1.35
N THR A 40 -2.97 4.77 -0.93
CA THR A 40 -3.89 3.70 -1.32
C THR A 40 -4.17 3.72 -2.82
N GLU A 41 -4.44 4.90 -3.37
CA GLU A 41 -4.74 5.05 -4.80
C GLU A 41 -3.51 4.73 -5.66
N ASN A 42 -2.31 5.16 -5.24
CA ASN A 42 -1.06 4.82 -5.92
C ASN A 42 -0.85 3.30 -6.00
N VAL A 43 -1.03 2.58 -4.89
CA VAL A 43 -0.90 1.11 -4.87
C VAL A 43 -1.94 0.46 -5.77
N LYS A 44 -3.21 0.90 -5.69
CA LYS A 44 -4.28 0.38 -6.55
C LYS A 44 -3.92 0.55 -8.03
N LYS A 45 -3.43 1.73 -8.42
CA LYS A 45 -3.01 2.01 -9.80
C LYS A 45 -1.87 1.10 -10.24
N THR A 46 -0.86 0.92 -9.40
CA THR A 46 0.26 0.00 -9.69
C THR A 46 -0.24 -1.44 -9.86
N LEU A 47 -1.15 -1.91 -9.01
CA LEU A 47 -1.70 -3.26 -9.12
C LEU A 47 -2.51 -3.43 -10.42
N GLN A 48 -3.29 -2.43 -10.83
CA GLN A 48 -4.03 -2.42 -12.10
C GLN A 48 -3.10 -2.43 -13.32
N GLU A 49 -2.07 -1.59 -13.31
CA GLU A 49 -1.06 -1.53 -14.40
C GLU A 49 -0.31 -2.85 -14.56
N LEU A 50 -0.14 -3.61 -13.48
CA LEU A 50 0.47 -4.93 -13.48
C LEU A 50 -0.52 -6.07 -13.79
N GLY A 51 -1.81 -5.78 -13.97
CA GLY A 51 -2.85 -6.80 -14.20
C GLY A 51 -3.08 -7.73 -13.01
N LEU A 52 -2.78 -7.26 -11.79
CA LEU A 52 -2.96 -8.03 -10.56
C LEU A 52 -4.35 -7.84 -9.93
N ILE A 53 -5.07 -6.78 -10.33
CA ILE A 53 -6.47 -6.49 -10.01
C ILE A 53 -7.16 -5.76 -11.17
#